data_AF-A0A7W1ICM6-F1
#
_entry.id   AF-A0A7W1ICM6-F1
#
_cell.length_a   1.000
_cell.length_b   1.000
_cell.length_c   1.000
_cell.angle_alpha   90.00
_cell.angle_beta   90.00
_cell.angle_gamma   90.00
#
_symmetry.space_group_name_H-M   'P 1'
#
loop_
_entity.id
_entity.type
_entity.pdbx_description
1 polymer ?
#
loop_
_entity_poly.entity_id
_entity_poly.type
_entity_poly.pdbx_seq_one_letter_code
_entity_poly.pdbx_strand_id
1 'polypeptide(L)' 'MADIFERIDMDELINQVAQRTGLAPDKARTAVDTVLGFLKSKLPDSMASQLDSALAGGSTGGLADAAKGLGGMFGTK' A
#
# COMPACT_ATOMS: atom_id res chain seq x y z
N MET A 1 -13.14 -11.91 -8.90
CA MET A 1 -13.90 -11.20 -7.84
C MET A 1 -12.96 -10.65 -6.76
N ALA A 2 -11.80 -11.26 -6.53
CA ALA A 2 -10.68 -10.67 -5.79
C ALA A 2 -10.10 -9.42 -6.50
N ASP A 3 -10.04 -9.41 -7.83
CA ASP A 3 -9.49 -8.28 -8.62
C ASP A 3 -10.29 -6.97 -8.54
N ILE A 4 -11.52 -7.00 -8.02
CA ILE A 4 -12.38 -5.81 -7.98
C ILE A 4 -12.07 -4.96 -6.74
N PHE A 5 -11.63 -5.58 -5.65
CA PHE A 5 -11.29 -4.86 -4.41
C PHE A 5 -9.85 -4.34 -4.42
N GLU A 6 -8.91 -5.08 -4.99
CA GLU A 6 -7.49 -4.69 -5.10
C GLU A 6 -7.26 -3.43 -5.97
N ARG A 7 -8.14 -3.18 -6.94
CA ARG A 7 -8.08 -1.99 -7.79
C ARG A 7 -8.54 -0.72 -7.07
N ILE A 8 -9.32 -0.85 -5.98
CA ILE A 8 -9.91 0.31 -5.30
C ILE A 8 -8.86 1.07 -4.49
N ASP A 9 -7.87 0.41 -3.89
CA ASP A 9 -6.89 1.09 -3.01
C ASP A 9 -5.92 2.00 -3.78
N MET A 10 -5.37 1.53 -4.90
CA MET A 10 -4.45 2.33 -5.72
C MET A 10 -5.21 3.43 -6.49
N ASP A 11 -6.38 3.11 -7.03
CA ASP A 11 -7.22 4.09 -7.72
C ASP A 11 -7.77 5.14 -6.73
N GLU A 12 -8.04 4.79 -5.47
CA GLU A 12 -8.42 5.74 -4.42
C GLU A 12 -7.27 6.70 -4.10
N LEU A 13 -6.05 6.19 -3.90
CA LEU A 13 -4.87 7.04 -3.65
C LEU A 13 -4.65 8.02 -4.80
N ILE A 14 -4.75 7.55 -6.05
CA ILE A 14 -4.64 8.38 -7.25
C ILE A 14 -5.73 9.44 -7.28
N ASN A 15 -6.97 9.08 -6.96
CA ASN A 15 -8.09 10.02 -6.90
C ASN A 15 -7.89 11.08 -5.80
N GLN A 16 -7.41 10.70 -4.62
CA GLN A 16 -7.13 11.65 -3.54
C GLN A 16 -6.03 12.64 -3.94
N VAL A 17 -4.96 12.16 -4.58
CA VAL A 17 -3.89 13.01 -5.11
C VAL A 17 -4.44 13.95 -6.17
N ALA A 18 -5.14 13.42 -7.18
CA ALA A 18 -5.75 14.21 -8.25
C ALA A 18 -6.67 15.32 -7.71
N GLN A 19 -7.56 15.00 -6.76
CA GLN A 19 -8.48 15.95 -6.16
C GLN A 19 -7.75 17.05 -5.37
N ARG A 20 -6.71 16.71 -4.61
CA ARG A 20 -6.00 17.66 -3.74
C ARG A 20 -5.02 18.54 -4.51
N THR A 21 -4.45 18.05 -5.61
CA THR A 21 -3.44 18.78 -6.39
C THR A 21 -4.01 19.38 -7.67
N GLY A 22 -5.25 19.04 -8.06
CA GLY A 22 -5.84 19.43 -9.34
C GLY A 22 -5.19 18.76 -10.55
N LEU A 23 -4.51 17.62 -10.36
CA LEU A 23 -3.86 16.89 -11.45
C LEU A 23 -4.87 16.01 -12.19
N ALA A 24 -4.67 15.84 -13.49
CA ALA A 24 -5.38 14.81 -14.25
C ALA A 24 -5.04 13.40 -13.71
N PRO A 25 -5.98 12.44 -13.72
CA PRO A 25 -5.78 11.11 -13.15
C PRO A 25 -4.51 10.39 -13.64
N ASP A 26 -4.17 10.50 -14.92
CA ASP A 26 -2.97 9.89 -15.51
C ASP A 26 -1.67 10.51 -14.95
N LYS A 27 -1.69 11.82 -14.68
CA LYS A 27 -0.56 12.53 -14.08
C LYS A 27 -0.46 12.24 -12.57
N ALA A 28 -1.59 12.11 -11.89
CA ALA A 28 -1.64 11.69 -10.50
C ALA A 28 -1.08 10.26 -10.32
N ARG A 29 -1.45 9.32 -11.21
CA ARG A 29 -0.86 7.96 -11.24
C ARG A 29 0.66 7.99 -11.35
N THR A 30 1.17 8.73 -12.33
CA THR A 30 2.61 8.88 -12.55
C THR A 30 3.31 9.46 -11.30
N ALA A 31 2.69 10.44 -10.64
CA ALA A 31 3.23 11.04 -9.42
C ALA A 31 3.28 10.04 -8.26
N VAL A 32 2.20 9.28 -8.04
CA VAL A 32 2.13 8.23 -7.02
C VAL A 32 3.21 7.17 -7.28
N ASP A 33 3.30 6.65 -8.50
CA ASP A 33 4.29 5.62 -8.88
C ASP A 33 5.73 6.09 -8.65
N THR A 34 6.01 7.37 -8.94
CA THR A 34 7.33 7.97 -8.71
C THR A 34 7.68 8.02 -7.23
N VAL A 35 6.73 8.42 -6.38
CA VAL A 35 6.92 8.49 -4.93
C VAL A 35 7.09 7.09 -4.34
N LEU A 36 6.27 6.12 -4.77
CA LEU A 36 6.38 4.73 -4.34
C LEU A 36 7.73 4.13 -4.75
N GLY A 37 8.18 4.37 -5.98
CA GLY A 37 9.52 3.96 -6.43
C GLY A 37 10.64 4.56 -5.59
N PHE A 38 10.53 5.85 -5.25
CA PHE A 38 11.49 6.50 -4.36
C PHE A 38 11.49 5.90 -2.96
N LEU A 39 10.31 5.67 -2.36
CA LEU A 39 10.19 5.07 -1.03
C LEU A 39 10.76 3.64 -1.02
N LYS A 40 10.43 2.82 -2.02
CA LYS A 40 11.01 1.47 -2.17
C LYS A 40 12.54 1.50 -2.32
N SER A 41 13.09 2.51 -3.01
CA SER A 41 14.54 2.67 -3.15
C SER A 41 15.27 3.05 -1.85
N LYS A 42 14.54 3.59 -0.87
CA LYS A 42 15.09 4.05 0.43
C LYS A 42 14.77 3.12 1.57
N LEU A 43 13.76 2.28 1.43
CA LEU A 43 13.37 1.29 2.42
C LEU A 43 14.18 0.00 2.19
N PRO A 44 14.75 -0.62 3.25
CA PRO A 44 15.31 -1.96 3.16
C PRO A 44 14.24 -2.96 2.68
N ASP A 45 14.65 -4.01 1.98
CA ASP A 45 13.73 -4.99 1.37
C ASP A 45 12.70 -5.58 2.36
N SER A 46 13.07 -5.70 3.64
CA SER A 46 12.18 -6.16 4.72
C SER A 46 10.98 -5.24 4.99
N MET A 47 11.07 -3.97 4.61
CA MET A 47 10.03 -2.95 4.78
C MET A 47 9.28 -2.71 3.46
N ALA A 48 9.94 -2.89 2.32
CA ALA A 48 9.31 -2.75 1.00
C ALA A 48 8.17 -3.77 0.81
N SER A 49 8.37 -5.03 1.25
CA SER A 49 7.31 -6.05 1.20
C SER A 49 6.11 -5.73 2.11
N GLN A 50 6.33 -5.04 3.23
CA GLN A 50 5.24 -4.62 4.13
C GLN A 50 4.46 -3.44 3.53
N LEU A 51 5.16 -2.50 2.89
CA LEU A 51 4.54 -1.39 2.19
C LEU A 51 3.71 -1.87 1.00
N ASP A 52 4.23 -2.81 0.20
CA ASP A 52 3.47 -3.42 -0.89
C ASP A 52 2.25 -4.20 -0.38
N SER A 53 2.37 -4.91 0.74
CA SER A 53 1.22 -5.60 1.36
C SER A 53 0.16 -4.63 1.91
N ALA A 54 0.55 -3.44 2.37
CA ALA A 54 -0.38 -2.41 2.81
C ALA A 54 -1.04 -1.68 1.62
N LEU A 55 -0.30 -1.45 0.53
CA LEU A 55 -0.78 -0.78 -0.69
C LEU A 55 -1.64 -1.68 -1.58
N ALA A 56 -1.37 -2.99 -1.61
CA ALA A 56 -2.15 -3.98 -2.35
C ALA A 56 -3.49 -4.34 -1.68
N GLY A 57 -3.95 -3.50 -0.75
CA GLY A 57 -5.10 -3.77 0.08
C GLY A 57 -4.71 -4.68 1.23
N GLY A 58 -4.69 -4.09 2.42
CA GLY A 58 -4.76 -4.84 3.66
C GLY A 58 -6.01 -5.70 3.65
N SER A 59 -5.90 -6.91 3.10
CA SER A 59 -6.92 -7.93 3.25
C SER A 59 -7.20 -8.02 4.75
N THR A 60 -8.45 -8.01 5.16
CA THR A 60 -8.82 -8.30 6.55
C THR A 60 -8.18 -9.62 7.04
N GLY A 61 -7.81 -10.51 6.10
CA GLY A 61 -6.89 -11.64 6.33
C GLY A 61 -5.42 -11.24 6.50
N GLY A 62 -4.80 -10.52 5.56
CA GLY A 62 -3.38 -10.13 5.62
C GLY A 62 -2.98 -9.22 6.78
N LEU A 63 -3.85 -8.28 7.19
CA LEU A 63 -3.62 -7.48 8.41
C LEU A 63 -3.83 -8.32 9.67
N ALA A 64 -4.81 -9.24 9.69
CA ALA A 64 -5.00 -10.17 10.80
C ALA A 64 -3.84 -11.17 10.93
N ASP A 65 -3.30 -11.66 9.81
CA ASP A 65 -2.15 -12.55 9.76
C ASP A 65 -0.85 -11.81 10.12
N ALA A 66 -0.67 -10.57 9.65
CA ALA A 66 0.43 -9.70 10.08
C ALA A 66 0.35 -9.34 11.57
N ALA A 67 -0.85 -9.02 12.07
CA ALA A 67 -1.10 -8.75 13.49
C ALA A 67 -0.91 -10.00 14.35
N LYS A 68 -1.25 -11.19 13.85
CA LYS A 68 -1.04 -12.48 14.52
C LYS A 68 0.43 -12.89 14.53
N GLY A 69 1.18 -12.63 13.45
CA GLY A 69 2.62 -12.81 13.39
C GLY A 69 3.38 -11.88 14.34
N LEU A 70 2.99 -10.61 14.40
CA LEU A 70 3.56 -9.63 15.33
C LEU A 70 3.15 -9.92 16.79
N GLY A 71 1.89 -10.29 17.04
CA GLY A 71 1.39 -10.67 18.36
C GLY A 71 2.03 -11.96 18.90
N GLY A 72 2.36 -12.92 18.03
CA GLY A 72 3.11 -14.13 18.39
C GLY A 72 4.57 -13.84 18.78
N MET A 73 5.21 -12.86 18.14
CA MET A 73 6.59 -12.45 18.48
C MET A 73 6.65 -11.53 19.71
N PHE A 74 5.63 -10.71 19.96
CA PHE A 74 5.55 -9.84 21.14
C PHE A 74 5.01 -10.54 22.39
N GLY A 75 4.32 -11.68 22.24
CA GLY A 75 3.63 -12.39 23.32
C GLY A 75 4.33 -13.66 23.81
N THR A 76 5.43 -14.09 23.20
CA THR A 76 6.15 -15.30 23.66
C THR A 76 7.33 -14.92 24.55
N LYS A 77 7.02 -14.75 25.84
CA LYS A 77 7.96 -15.03 26.94
C LYS A 77 7.21 -15.77 28.04
#